data_AF-A0A9P9YRG8-F1
#
_entry.id   AF-A0A9P9YRG8-F1
#
_cell.length_a   1.000
_cell.length_b   1.000
_cell.length_c   1.000
_cell.angle_alpha   90.00
_cell.angle_beta   90.00
_cell.angle_gamma   90.00
#
_symmetry.space_group_name_H-M   'P 1'
#
loop_
_entity.id
_entity.type
_entity.pdbx_description
1 polymer ?
#
loop_
_entity_poly.entity_id
_entity_poly.type
_entity_poly.pdbx_seq_one_letter_code
_entity_poly.pdbx_strand_id
1 'polypeptide(L)'
;MNASEDYLSMEPSEETSQVLDRQENNTIIMRTHPTVKEYYENMTAFLSLAIFIASLLTILNICIFSTTVSRLSRHLNKALLRPSIIMVGLYPIISLAALVTILVPYSWFICHTVMHVMFMVGGPVFRTLLFRYVNSEQNYVKETGGEAVQLNTPPCCCCCLCLPMVIPTKAKLCISRYMVWQMPFWQGSIMLVMNILYYRDIQLYHQVMYFFIPFIVCSIVLGAWSLQITVRMITKLRGDYQLRKKMFCLQLVVMLCKLQYLVLYDQLDGIKMGGEYPINHTIYKQTIINILILVEMVLVSMMVQSAYRTPIQVQIDEVNKEKEITRI
;
A
#
# COMPACT_ATOMS: atom_id res chain seq x y z
N MET A 1 -24.12 21.01 -71.68
CA MET A 1 -23.50 22.03 -70.81
C MET A 1 -23.32 21.38 -69.45
N ASN A 2 -22.06 21.10 -69.11
CA ASN A 2 -21.65 20.22 -68.03
C ASN A 2 -21.85 20.87 -66.66
N ALA A 3 -22.44 20.11 -65.75
CA ALA A 3 -22.18 20.19 -64.32
C ALA A 3 -20.98 19.28 -64.02
N SER A 4 -19.99 19.79 -63.28
CA SER A 4 -19.11 19.05 -62.36
C SER A 4 -17.85 19.87 -62.03
N GLU A 5 -17.36 19.65 -60.80
CA GLU A 5 -16.01 19.92 -60.30
C GLU A 5 -15.68 21.33 -59.80
N ASP A 6 -16.02 21.58 -58.53
CA ASP A 6 -15.15 22.30 -57.59
C ASP A 6 -15.36 21.70 -56.17
N TYR A 7 -15.01 20.42 -56.02
CA TYR A 7 -14.71 19.84 -54.72
C TYR A 7 -13.23 20.10 -54.45
N LEU A 8 -12.96 21.20 -53.73
CA LEU A 8 -11.63 21.50 -53.20
C LEU A 8 -11.26 20.39 -52.21
N SER A 9 -10.40 19.49 -52.69
CA SER A 9 -9.80 18.36 -51.99
C SER A 9 -8.99 18.83 -50.78
N MET A 10 -9.50 18.56 -49.58
CA MET A 10 -8.73 18.61 -48.33
C MET A 10 -7.84 17.36 -48.27
N GLU A 11 -6.53 17.53 -48.07
CA GLU A 11 -5.56 16.42 -48.11
C GLU A 11 -5.82 15.42 -46.96
N PRO A 12 -5.69 14.09 -47.19
CA PRO A 12 -5.91 13.05 -46.17
C PRO A 12 -5.02 13.19 -44.91
N SER A 13 -3.92 13.92 -45.01
CA SER A 13 -2.99 14.23 -43.91
C SER A 13 -3.54 15.26 -42.91
N GLU A 14 -4.38 16.19 -43.36
CA GLU A 14 -4.98 17.21 -42.49
C GLU A 14 -6.16 16.65 -41.69
N GLU A 15 -7.00 15.79 -42.28
CA GLU A 15 -8.05 15.08 -41.53
C GLU A 15 -7.44 14.14 -40.48
N THR A 16 -6.35 13.44 -40.81
CA THR A 16 -5.66 12.56 -39.86
C THR A 16 -5.05 13.37 -38.70
N SER A 17 -4.43 14.52 -38.99
CA SER A 17 -3.88 15.41 -37.97
C SER A 17 -4.97 16.05 -37.10
N GLN A 18 -6.08 16.52 -37.70
CA GLN A 18 -7.21 17.09 -36.96
C GLN A 18 -7.94 16.05 -36.10
N VAL A 19 -8.04 14.80 -36.56
CA VAL A 19 -8.59 13.70 -35.75
C VAL A 19 -7.64 13.33 -34.61
N LEU A 20 -6.32 13.30 -34.85
CA LEU A 20 -5.32 13.07 -33.81
C LEU A 20 -5.34 14.19 -32.76
N ASP A 21 -5.34 15.45 -33.19
CA ASP A 21 -5.38 16.63 -32.32
C ASP A 21 -6.71 16.70 -31.53
N ARG A 22 -7.84 16.38 -32.16
CA ARG A 22 -9.14 16.32 -31.49
C ARG A 22 -9.21 15.16 -30.48
N GLN A 23 -8.59 14.03 -30.79
CA GLN A 23 -8.51 12.88 -29.92
C GLN A 23 -7.55 13.15 -28.75
N GLU A 24 -6.42 13.83 -28.99
CA GLU A 24 -5.47 14.29 -27.98
C GLU A 24 -6.12 15.33 -27.05
N ASN A 25 -6.78 16.34 -27.60
CA ASN A 25 -7.46 17.39 -26.84
C ASN A 25 -8.65 16.84 -26.02
N ASN A 26 -9.43 15.89 -26.57
CA ASN A 26 -10.47 15.18 -25.82
C ASN A 26 -9.87 14.31 -24.70
N THR A 27 -8.72 13.66 -24.92
CA THR A 27 -8.03 12.93 -23.85
C THR A 27 -7.42 13.82 -22.78
N ILE A 28 -7.01 15.05 -23.11
CA ILE A 28 -6.52 16.04 -22.14
C ILE A 28 -7.70 16.56 -21.28
N ILE A 29 -8.83 16.92 -21.91
CA ILE A 29 -10.05 17.41 -21.23
C ILE A 29 -10.69 16.32 -20.35
N MET A 30 -10.62 15.04 -20.74
CA MET A 30 -11.13 13.91 -19.95
C MET A 30 -10.27 13.59 -18.71
N ARG A 31 -9.08 14.20 -18.60
CA ARG A 31 -8.05 13.93 -17.57
C ARG A 31 -7.66 15.14 -16.73
N THR A 32 -8.03 16.34 -17.14
CA THR A 32 -7.90 17.53 -16.30
C THR A 32 -8.77 17.33 -15.07
N HIS A 33 -8.10 17.25 -13.92
CA HIS A 33 -8.81 17.32 -12.66
C HIS A 33 -9.43 18.71 -12.55
N PRO A 34 -10.75 18.81 -12.29
CA PRO A 34 -11.40 20.09 -12.17
C PRO A 34 -10.79 20.88 -11.02
N THR A 35 -10.81 22.20 -11.16
CA THR A 35 -10.49 23.05 -10.03
C THR A 35 -11.49 22.79 -8.89
N VAL A 36 -11.09 23.10 -7.66
CA VAL A 36 -11.96 22.92 -6.48
C VAL A 36 -13.31 23.62 -6.69
N LYS A 37 -13.30 24.82 -7.29
CA LYS A 37 -14.52 25.58 -7.58
C LYS A 37 -15.45 24.82 -8.55
N GLU A 38 -14.92 24.39 -9.71
CA GLU A 38 -15.72 23.68 -10.71
C GLU A 38 -16.24 22.33 -10.20
N TYR A 39 -15.46 21.65 -9.34
CA TYR A 39 -15.84 20.39 -8.73
C TYR A 39 -17.08 20.52 -7.83
N TYR A 40 -17.11 21.52 -6.95
CA TYR A 40 -18.25 21.74 -6.05
C TYR A 40 -19.46 22.37 -6.76
N GLU A 41 -19.26 23.18 -7.80
CA GLU A 41 -20.35 23.77 -8.58
C GLU A 41 -21.14 22.73 -9.38
N ASN A 42 -20.48 21.65 -9.84
CA ASN A 42 -21.11 20.62 -10.65
C ASN A 42 -21.38 19.31 -9.89
N MET A 43 -21.16 19.30 -8.57
CA MET A 43 -21.14 18.08 -7.76
C MET A 43 -22.45 17.28 -7.85
N THR A 44 -22.35 16.02 -8.25
CA THR A 44 -23.49 15.11 -8.30
C THR A 44 -23.85 14.54 -6.92
N ALA A 45 -25.09 14.08 -6.77
CA ALA A 45 -25.56 13.43 -5.53
C ALA A 45 -24.69 12.23 -5.13
N PHE A 46 -24.17 11.48 -6.10
CA PHE A 46 -23.23 10.38 -5.85
C PHE A 46 -21.95 10.84 -5.16
N LEU A 47 -21.32 11.92 -5.67
CA LEU A 47 -20.08 12.44 -5.09
C LEU A 47 -20.31 13.05 -3.71
N SER A 48 -21.44 13.73 -3.50
CA SER A 48 -21.83 14.23 -2.18
C SER A 48 -21.98 13.09 -1.16
N LEU A 49 -22.69 12.02 -1.54
CA LEU A 49 -22.85 10.83 -0.71
C LEU A 49 -21.51 10.15 -0.44
N ALA A 50 -20.65 10.04 -1.45
CA ALA A 50 -19.30 9.51 -1.34
C ALA A 50 -18.46 10.28 -0.31
N ILE A 51 -18.47 11.62 -0.36
CA ILE A 51 -17.77 12.48 0.61
C ILE A 51 -18.30 12.25 2.03
N PHE A 52 -19.63 12.17 2.19
CA PHE A 52 -20.25 11.92 3.49
C PHE A 52 -19.81 10.56 4.08
N ILE A 53 -19.91 9.49 3.29
CA ILE A 53 -19.48 8.14 3.71
C ILE A 53 -17.97 8.11 3.99
N ALA A 54 -17.17 8.70 3.12
CA ALA A 54 -15.71 8.75 3.28
C ALA A 54 -15.29 9.47 4.57
N SER A 55 -16.00 10.56 4.91
CA SER A 55 -15.77 11.32 6.15
C SER A 55 -16.10 10.47 7.37
N LEU A 56 -17.25 9.78 7.37
CA LEU A 56 -17.65 8.87 8.45
C LEU A 56 -16.64 7.73 8.66
N LEU A 57 -16.20 7.08 7.57
CA LEU A 57 -15.20 6.01 7.63
C LEU A 57 -13.86 6.51 8.17
N THR A 58 -13.45 7.72 7.79
CA THR A 58 -12.21 8.33 8.28
C THR A 58 -12.30 8.66 9.77
N ILE A 59 -13.41 9.23 10.23
CA ILE A 59 -13.66 9.50 11.66
C ILE A 59 -13.63 8.19 12.45
N LEU A 60 -14.32 7.15 11.96
CA LEU A 60 -14.30 5.83 12.58
C LEU A 60 -12.88 5.28 12.69
N ASN A 61 -12.07 5.39 11.64
CA ASN A 61 -10.69 4.92 11.65
C ASN A 61 -9.83 5.69 12.68
N ILE A 62 -10.02 7.01 12.80
CA ILE A 62 -9.35 7.85 13.82
C ILE A 62 -9.78 7.44 15.24
N CYS A 63 -11.06 7.12 15.47
CA CYS A 63 -11.55 6.62 16.74
C CYS A 63 -10.92 5.26 17.11
N ILE A 64 -10.84 4.34 16.14
CA ILE A 64 -10.20 3.02 16.32
C ILE A 64 -8.71 3.20 16.63
N PHE A 65 -8.02 4.06 15.88
CA PHE A 65 -6.61 4.42 16.12
C PHE A 65 -6.42 4.94 17.54
N SER A 66 -7.19 5.94 17.95
CA SER A 66 -7.07 6.58 19.26
C SER A 66 -7.29 5.59 20.40
N THR A 67 -8.34 4.77 20.30
CA THR A 67 -8.63 3.71 21.28
C THR A 67 -7.49 2.68 21.36
N THR A 68 -6.89 2.35 20.23
CA THR A 68 -5.77 1.40 20.16
C THR A 68 -4.52 2.00 20.78
N VAL A 69 -4.17 3.24 20.44
CA VAL A 69 -3.01 3.95 21.03
C VAL A 69 -3.17 4.12 22.52
N SER A 70 -4.34 4.53 23.02
CA SER A 70 -4.59 4.64 24.47
C SER A 70 -4.43 3.31 25.20
N ARG A 71 -4.76 2.18 24.55
CA ARG A 71 -4.50 0.84 25.13
C ARG A 71 -3.01 0.49 25.09
N LEU A 72 -2.33 0.73 23.98
CA LEU A 72 -0.90 0.49 23.83
C LEU A 72 -0.08 1.29 24.85
N SER A 73 -0.38 2.58 25.01
CA SER A 73 0.33 3.46 25.94
C SER A 73 0.15 3.07 27.40
N ARG A 74 -0.94 2.38 27.75
CA ARG A 74 -1.19 1.87 29.11
C ARG A 74 -0.46 0.55 29.42
N HIS A 75 -0.22 -0.30 28.42
CA HIS A 75 0.24 -1.67 28.65
C HIS A 75 1.60 -2.01 28.02
N LEU A 76 2.21 -1.11 27.24
CA LEU A 76 3.48 -1.36 26.56
C LEU A 76 4.62 -0.53 27.13
N ASN A 77 5.78 -1.18 27.23
CA ASN A 77 7.04 -0.50 27.52
C ASN A 77 7.39 0.53 26.44
N LYS A 78 8.03 1.64 26.83
CA LYS A 78 8.41 2.75 25.93
C LYS A 78 9.20 2.29 24.69
N ALA A 79 10.00 1.23 24.82
CA ALA A 79 10.81 0.66 23.72
C ALA A 79 9.96 -0.01 22.61
N LEU A 80 8.84 -0.65 22.97
CA LEU A 80 7.91 -1.31 22.03
C LEU A 80 6.78 -0.36 21.59
N LEU A 81 6.49 0.64 22.42
CA LEU A 81 5.40 1.58 22.20
C LEU A 81 5.58 2.38 20.91
N ARG A 82 6.73 3.04 20.72
CA ARG A 82 6.98 3.89 19.54
C ARG A 82 6.77 3.17 18.20
N PRO A 83 7.45 2.04 17.91
CA PRO A 83 7.26 1.35 16.63
C PRO A 83 5.84 0.78 16.48
N SER A 84 5.18 0.38 17.57
CA SER A 84 3.79 -0.09 17.52
C SER A 84 2.80 1.03 17.18
N ILE A 85 2.98 2.23 17.76
CA ILE A 85 2.16 3.41 17.41
C ILE A 85 2.37 3.79 15.95
N ILE A 86 3.63 3.80 15.46
CA ILE A 86 3.91 4.11 14.05
C ILE A 86 3.19 3.12 13.13
N MET A 87 3.23 1.80 13.43
CA MET A 87 2.51 0.78 12.66
C MET A 87 1.01 1.01 12.63
N VAL A 88 0.41 1.29 13.79
CA VAL A 88 -1.05 1.52 13.90
C VAL A 88 -1.43 2.86 13.28
N GLY A 89 -0.52 3.83 13.22
CA GLY A 89 -0.70 5.14 12.62
C GLY A 89 -0.68 5.17 11.09
N LEU A 90 -0.20 4.11 10.43
CA LEU A 90 -0.22 4.04 8.96
C LEU A 90 -1.65 4.13 8.41
N TYR A 91 -2.57 3.35 8.98
CA TYR A 91 -3.96 3.24 8.51
C TYR A 91 -4.74 4.56 8.53
N PRO A 92 -4.79 5.34 9.63
CA PRO A 92 -5.51 6.62 9.61
C PRO A 92 -4.86 7.66 8.69
N ILE A 93 -3.53 7.62 8.48
CA ILE A 93 -2.88 8.54 7.54
C ILE A 93 -3.26 8.20 6.09
N ILE A 94 -3.32 6.91 5.76
CA ILE A 94 -3.81 6.44 4.46
C ILE A 94 -5.27 6.82 4.27
N SER A 95 -6.13 6.63 5.28
CA SER A 95 -7.53 7.06 5.21
C SER A 95 -7.67 8.57 4.99
N LEU A 96 -6.88 9.39 5.69
CA LEU A 96 -6.91 10.83 5.50
C LEU A 96 -6.50 11.21 4.06
N ALA A 97 -5.45 10.59 3.52
CA ALA A 97 -5.05 10.83 2.13
C ALA A 97 -6.14 10.42 1.14
N ALA A 98 -6.83 9.29 1.38
CA ALA A 98 -7.96 8.85 0.56
C ALA A 98 -9.15 9.84 0.62
N LEU A 99 -9.46 10.37 1.81
CA LEU A 99 -10.48 11.41 1.97
C LEU A 99 -10.10 12.70 1.24
N VAL A 100 -8.86 13.18 1.38
CA VAL A 100 -8.37 14.38 0.68
C VAL A 100 -8.45 14.19 -0.83
N THR A 101 -8.21 12.97 -1.32
CA THR A 101 -8.32 12.65 -2.75
C THR A 101 -9.75 12.81 -3.28
N ILE A 102 -10.75 12.43 -2.48
CA ILE A 102 -12.17 12.59 -2.83
C ILE A 102 -12.59 14.08 -2.73
N LEU A 103 -12.14 14.78 -1.69
CA LEU A 103 -12.48 16.19 -1.46
C LEU A 103 -11.82 17.14 -2.47
N VAL A 104 -10.60 16.81 -2.90
CA VAL A 104 -9.76 17.62 -3.79
C VAL A 104 -9.17 16.70 -4.85
N PRO A 105 -9.92 16.41 -5.94
CA PRO A 105 -9.45 15.54 -7.02
C PRO A 105 -8.10 16.00 -7.60
N TYR A 106 -7.86 17.30 -7.64
CA TYR A 106 -6.59 17.88 -8.09
C TYR A 106 -5.36 17.39 -7.29
N SER A 107 -5.54 17.02 -6.01
CA SER A 107 -4.48 16.48 -5.14
C SER A 107 -4.31 14.96 -5.21
N TRP A 108 -5.03 14.27 -6.11
CA TRP A 108 -5.02 12.82 -6.26
C TRP A 108 -3.60 12.24 -6.34
N PHE A 109 -2.75 12.84 -7.18
CA PHE A 109 -1.36 12.42 -7.36
C PHE A 109 -0.56 12.37 -6.05
N ILE A 110 -0.63 13.45 -5.27
CA ILE A 110 0.15 13.62 -4.05
C ILE A 110 -0.38 12.62 -3.02
N CYS A 111 -1.70 12.53 -2.88
CA CYS A 111 -2.34 11.64 -1.93
C CYS A 111 -2.06 10.16 -2.24
N HIS A 112 -2.16 9.76 -3.51
CA HIS A 112 -1.84 8.40 -3.94
C HIS A 112 -0.36 8.04 -3.66
N THR A 113 0.55 8.99 -3.89
CA THR A 113 1.98 8.83 -3.55
C THR A 113 2.17 8.67 -2.04
N VAL A 114 1.49 9.48 -1.22
CA VAL A 114 1.53 9.37 0.26
C VAL A 114 1.03 8.01 0.72
N MET A 115 -0.12 7.54 0.22
CA MET A 115 -0.67 6.22 0.56
C MET A 115 0.34 5.12 0.23
N HIS A 116 0.93 5.17 -0.98
CA HIS A 116 1.90 4.19 -1.43
C HIS A 116 3.16 4.15 -0.55
N VAL A 117 3.72 5.31 -0.20
CA VAL A 117 4.88 5.41 0.69
C VAL A 117 4.55 4.82 2.07
N MET A 118 3.36 5.10 2.60
CA MET A 118 2.95 4.56 3.90
C MET A 118 2.84 3.02 3.91
N PHE A 119 2.31 2.42 2.84
CA PHE A 119 2.32 0.96 2.71
C PHE A 119 3.74 0.39 2.70
N MET A 120 4.68 1.05 2.01
CA MET A 120 6.06 0.56 1.90
C MET A 120 6.87 0.76 3.18
N VAL A 121 6.64 1.83 3.93
CA VAL A 121 7.29 2.10 5.21
C VAL A 121 6.85 1.10 6.29
N GLY A 122 5.66 0.52 6.17
CA GLY A 122 5.15 -0.48 7.12
C GLY A 122 6.06 -1.69 7.30
N GLY A 123 6.72 -2.16 6.25
CA GLY A 123 7.68 -3.28 6.32
C GLY A 123 8.89 -2.96 7.23
N PRO A 124 9.68 -1.91 6.94
CA PRO A 124 10.81 -1.49 7.77
C PRO A 124 10.44 -1.22 9.23
N VAL A 125 9.29 -0.58 9.47
CA VAL A 125 8.79 -0.32 10.83
C VAL A 125 8.46 -1.63 11.54
N PHE A 126 7.80 -2.57 10.87
CA PHE A 126 7.49 -3.88 11.43
C PHE A 126 8.75 -4.67 11.76
N ARG A 127 9.76 -4.65 10.88
CA ARG A 127 11.07 -5.26 11.17
C ARG A 127 11.74 -4.63 12.41
N THR A 128 11.64 -3.31 12.55
CA THR A 128 12.17 -2.60 13.72
C THR A 128 11.44 -3.02 14.99
N LEU A 129 10.11 -3.14 14.94
CA LEU A 129 9.28 -3.64 16.03
C LEU A 129 9.73 -5.06 16.45
N LEU A 130 9.93 -5.94 15.48
CA LEU A 130 10.39 -7.31 15.68
C LEU A 130 11.72 -7.39 16.46
N PHE A 131 12.75 -6.66 16.06
CA PHE A 131 14.04 -6.70 16.78
C PHE A 131 14.01 -6.04 18.16
N ARG A 132 13.01 -5.18 18.44
CA ARG A 132 12.80 -4.66 19.79
C ARG A 132 12.27 -5.73 20.75
N TYR A 133 11.61 -6.80 20.28
CA TYR A 133 11.23 -7.93 21.14
C TYR A 133 12.44 -8.75 21.63
N VAL A 134 13.51 -8.79 20.85
CA VAL A 134 14.76 -9.48 21.22
C VAL A 134 15.79 -8.51 21.81
N ASN A 135 15.36 -7.31 22.20
CA ASN A 135 16.17 -6.18 22.66
C ASN A 135 17.16 -5.61 21.61
N SER A 136 17.80 -6.45 20.79
CA SER A 136 18.73 -6.04 19.73
C SER A 136 19.01 -7.18 18.73
N GLU A 137 19.35 -6.83 17.49
CA GLU A 137 19.92 -7.76 16.49
C GLU A 137 21.17 -8.48 17.03
N GLN A 138 21.98 -7.78 17.84
CA GLN A 138 23.20 -8.35 18.41
C GLN A 138 22.91 -9.37 19.53
N ASN A 139 21.84 -9.15 20.29
CA ASN A 139 21.42 -10.09 21.34
C ASN A 139 20.82 -11.34 20.73
N TYR A 140 20.06 -11.21 19.63
CA TYR A 140 19.56 -12.37 18.88
C TYR A 140 20.70 -13.31 18.47
N VAL A 141 21.77 -12.79 17.85
CA VAL A 141 22.91 -13.62 17.39
C VAL A 141 23.65 -14.27 18.57
N LYS A 142 23.74 -13.60 19.72
CA LYS A 142 24.33 -14.16 20.94
C LYS A 142 23.48 -15.26 21.55
N GLU A 143 22.16 -15.05 21.63
CA GLU A 143 21.20 -15.98 22.26
C GLU A 143 20.94 -17.23 21.40
N THR A 144 21.02 -17.13 20.07
CA THR A 144 20.74 -18.28 19.19
C THR A 144 21.94 -19.17 18.92
N GLY A 145 23.17 -18.79 19.31
CA GLY A 145 24.35 -19.66 19.21
C GLY A 145 24.64 -20.25 17.82
N GLY A 146 24.05 -19.72 16.74
CA GLY A 146 24.16 -20.29 15.39
C GLY A 146 23.09 -21.34 15.04
N GLU A 147 21.99 -21.44 15.80
CA GLU A 147 20.90 -22.36 15.49
C GLU A 147 20.25 -22.00 14.14
N ALA A 148 20.25 -22.97 13.23
CA ALA A 148 19.84 -22.76 11.86
C ALA A 148 18.32 -22.53 11.78
N VAL A 149 17.90 -21.56 10.96
CA VAL A 149 16.48 -21.29 10.73
C VAL A 149 16.12 -21.77 9.33
N GLN A 150 15.09 -22.61 9.25
CA GLN A 150 14.59 -23.11 7.97
C GLN A 150 14.03 -21.93 7.16
N LEU A 151 14.61 -21.71 5.98
CA LEU A 151 14.20 -20.70 5.01
C LEU A 151 13.03 -21.15 4.12
N ASN A 152 12.51 -22.38 4.31
CA ASN A 152 11.36 -22.89 3.59
C ASN A 152 10.07 -22.19 4.04
N THR A 153 9.91 -20.96 3.60
CA THR A 153 8.76 -20.10 3.87
C THR A 153 8.11 -19.69 2.54
N PRO A 154 6.78 -19.78 2.39
CA PRO A 154 6.10 -19.18 1.26
C PRO A 154 6.29 -17.65 1.29
N PRO A 155 6.34 -16.95 0.14
CA PRO A 155 5.83 -17.35 -1.19
C PRO A 155 6.87 -17.99 -2.13
N CYS A 156 8.18 -17.84 -1.88
CA CYS A 156 9.22 -18.26 -2.83
C CYS A 156 9.41 -19.78 -2.94
N CYS A 157 9.04 -20.58 -1.93
CA CYS A 157 9.03 -22.05 -2.06
C CYS A 157 7.98 -22.57 -3.06
N CYS A 158 7.00 -21.74 -3.48
CA CYS A 158 6.01 -22.12 -4.49
C CYS A 158 6.49 -21.82 -5.92
N CYS A 159 7.36 -20.82 -6.10
CA CYS A 159 7.78 -20.33 -7.42
C CYS A 159 9.29 -20.45 -7.72
N CYS A 160 10.13 -20.87 -6.76
CA CYS A 160 11.59 -21.01 -6.91
C CYS A 160 12.13 -22.23 -6.12
N LEU A 161 13.36 -22.65 -6.41
CA LEU A 161 14.11 -23.67 -5.64
C LEU A 161 14.05 -23.35 -4.14
N CYS A 162 13.49 -24.27 -3.35
CA CYS A 162 13.44 -24.18 -1.89
C CYS A 162 14.83 -23.85 -1.31
N LEU A 163 15.01 -22.62 -0.80
CA LEU A 163 16.30 -22.20 -0.27
C LEU A 163 16.68 -23.05 0.95
N PRO A 164 17.92 -23.55 1.03
CA PRO A 164 18.38 -24.40 2.13
C PRO A 164 18.36 -23.66 3.47
N MET A 165 18.45 -24.43 4.55
CA MET A 165 18.55 -23.93 5.93
C MET A 165 19.69 -22.91 6.04
N VAL A 166 19.41 -21.69 6.52
CA VAL A 166 20.45 -20.66 6.71
C VAL A 166 20.63 -20.35 8.18
N ILE A 167 21.89 -20.39 8.60
CA ILE A 167 22.31 -19.97 9.92
C ILE A 167 22.22 -18.44 9.97
N PRO A 168 21.44 -17.86 10.90
CA PRO A 168 21.28 -16.42 11.00
C PRO A 168 22.57 -15.77 11.54
N THR A 169 23.42 -15.28 10.64
CA THR A 169 24.62 -14.50 10.98
C THR A 169 24.33 -12.99 10.95
N LYS A 170 25.20 -12.18 11.59
CA LYS A 170 25.10 -10.70 11.55
C LYS A 170 25.01 -10.16 10.11
N ALA A 171 25.76 -10.75 9.19
CA ALA A 171 25.73 -10.38 7.78
C ALA A 171 24.36 -10.67 7.14
N LYS A 172 23.75 -11.82 7.43
CA LYS A 172 22.43 -12.20 6.90
C LYS A 172 21.31 -11.34 7.49
N LEU A 173 21.40 -10.97 8.77
CA LEU A 173 20.48 -10.00 9.37
C LEU A 173 20.61 -8.61 8.73
N CYS A 174 21.83 -8.17 8.43
CA CYS A 174 22.08 -6.94 7.70
C CYS A 174 21.48 -6.99 6.28
N ILE A 175 21.65 -8.10 5.57
CA ILE A 175 21.02 -8.33 4.26
C ILE A 175 19.49 -8.28 4.37
N SER A 176 18.89 -8.93 5.38
CA SER A 176 17.45 -8.84 5.64
C SER A 176 17.00 -7.39 5.86
N ARG A 177 17.80 -6.56 6.53
CA ARG A 177 17.51 -5.13 6.68
C ARG A 177 17.42 -4.43 5.33
N TYR A 178 18.39 -4.66 4.46
CA TYR A 178 18.41 -4.07 3.12
C TYR A 178 17.26 -4.59 2.24
N MET A 179 16.89 -5.87 2.34
CA MET A 179 15.76 -6.44 1.59
C MET A 179 14.40 -5.82 1.95
N VAL A 180 14.25 -5.32 3.19
CA VAL A 180 13.02 -4.64 3.61
C VAL A 180 13.10 -3.14 3.30
N TRP A 181 14.27 -2.51 3.50
CA TRP A 181 14.47 -1.08 3.19
C TRP A 181 14.50 -0.75 1.70
N GLN A 182 14.80 -1.72 0.83
CA GLN A 182 14.72 -1.49 -0.62
C GLN A 182 13.28 -1.23 -1.08
N MET A 183 12.26 -1.76 -0.39
CA MET A 183 10.86 -1.60 -0.82
C MET A 183 10.44 -0.13 -0.94
N PRO A 184 10.54 0.72 0.10
CA PRO A 184 10.18 2.13 -0.02
C PRO A 184 11.05 2.90 -1.00
N PHE A 185 12.33 2.53 -1.16
CA PHE A 185 13.24 3.24 -2.06
C PHE A 185 12.97 2.93 -3.53
N TRP A 186 12.97 1.65 -3.89
CA TRP A 186 12.74 1.21 -5.27
C TRP A 186 11.29 1.45 -5.69
N GLN A 187 10.31 1.04 -4.88
CA GLN A 187 8.92 1.23 -5.26
C GLN A 187 8.48 2.69 -5.16
N GLY A 188 9.04 3.47 -4.22
CA GLY A 188 8.81 4.92 -4.16
C GLY A 188 9.34 5.61 -5.42
N SER A 189 10.56 5.27 -5.84
CA SER A 189 11.16 5.82 -7.07
C SER A 189 10.39 5.44 -8.32
N ILE A 190 10.04 4.15 -8.47
CA ILE A 190 9.23 3.68 -9.61
C ILE A 190 7.87 4.38 -9.61
N MET A 191 7.19 4.47 -8.47
CA MET A 191 5.90 5.14 -8.37
C MET A 191 6.00 6.60 -8.79
N LEU A 192 7.03 7.32 -8.33
CA LEU A 192 7.25 8.72 -8.69
C LEU A 192 7.46 8.88 -10.22
N VAL A 193 8.31 8.05 -10.83
CA VAL A 193 8.54 8.06 -12.28
C VAL A 193 7.25 7.77 -13.04
N MET A 194 6.52 6.71 -12.66
CA MET A 194 5.27 6.32 -13.29
C MET A 194 4.21 7.42 -13.17
N ASN A 195 4.13 8.06 -12.01
CA ASN A 195 3.22 9.17 -11.76
C ASN A 195 3.54 10.39 -12.64
N ILE A 196 4.82 10.77 -12.80
CA ILE A 196 5.22 11.84 -13.74
C ILE A 196 4.83 11.47 -15.17
N LEU A 197 5.11 10.23 -15.56
CA LEU A 197 4.83 9.72 -16.90
C LEU A 197 3.33 9.74 -17.19
N TYR A 198 2.50 9.35 -16.23
CA TYR A 198 1.04 9.39 -16.35
C TYR A 198 0.50 10.77 -16.76
N TYR A 199 1.06 11.84 -16.19
CA TYR A 199 0.62 13.21 -16.48
C TYR A 199 1.24 13.79 -17.75
N ARG A 200 2.49 13.43 -18.05
CA ARG A 200 3.22 13.98 -19.19
C ARG A 200 2.93 13.24 -20.50
N ASP A 201 2.87 11.92 -20.45
CA ASP A 201 2.68 11.04 -21.61
C ASP A 201 2.07 9.69 -21.18
N ILE A 202 0.75 9.58 -21.33
CA ILE A 202 0.01 8.38 -20.95
C ILE A 202 0.32 7.17 -21.84
N GLN A 203 0.68 7.40 -23.12
CA GLN A 203 0.95 6.31 -24.05
C GLN A 203 2.27 5.65 -23.64
N LEU A 204 3.26 6.49 -23.34
CA LEU A 204 4.52 6.04 -22.77
C LEU A 204 4.33 5.41 -21.38
N TYR A 205 3.43 5.94 -20.54
CA TYR A 205 3.05 5.30 -19.27
C TYR A 205 2.61 3.85 -19.46
N HIS A 206 1.66 3.59 -20.37
CA HIS A 206 1.14 2.23 -20.58
C HIS A 206 2.24 1.28 -21.10
N GLN A 207 3.09 1.76 -22.01
CA GLN A 207 4.20 0.95 -22.53
C GLN A 207 5.23 0.62 -21.44
N VAL A 208 5.61 1.62 -20.65
CA VAL A 208 6.65 1.50 -19.63
C VAL A 208 6.14 0.79 -18.36
N MET A 209 4.83 0.83 -18.08
CA MET A 209 4.22 0.16 -16.93
C MET A 209 4.51 -1.34 -16.93
N TYR A 210 4.32 -2.02 -18.07
CA TYR A 210 4.55 -3.46 -18.18
C TYR A 210 6.00 -3.86 -17.88
N PHE A 211 6.95 -2.98 -18.20
CA PHE A 211 8.36 -3.19 -17.87
C PHE A 211 8.62 -3.12 -16.35
N PHE A 212 7.96 -2.20 -15.63
CA PHE A 212 8.17 -2.03 -14.18
C PHE A 212 7.40 -3.02 -13.29
N ILE A 213 6.30 -3.60 -13.77
CA ILE A 213 5.52 -4.61 -13.03
C ILE A 213 6.40 -5.73 -12.42
N PRO A 214 7.27 -6.43 -13.16
CA PRO A 214 8.11 -7.49 -12.58
C PRO A 214 9.04 -6.96 -11.49
N PHE A 215 9.59 -5.75 -11.61
CA PHE A 215 10.43 -5.15 -10.58
C PHE A 215 9.64 -4.84 -9.30
N ILE A 216 8.41 -4.34 -9.45
CA ILE A 216 7.50 -4.09 -8.31
C ILE A 216 7.16 -5.42 -7.62
N VAL A 217 6.75 -6.44 -8.39
CA VAL A 217 6.40 -7.76 -7.84
C VAL A 217 7.59 -8.40 -7.13
N CYS A 218 8.77 -8.41 -7.76
CA CYS A 218 10.00 -8.91 -7.14
C CYS A 218 10.33 -8.16 -5.85
N SER A 219 10.21 -6.83 -5.83
CA SER A 219 10.43 -6.02 -4.62
C SER A 219 9.46 -6.39 -3.51
N ILE A 220 8.16 -6.58 -3.82
CA ILE A 220 7.13 -7.01 -2.87
C ILE A 220 7.46 -8.38 -2.29
N VAL A 221 7.74 -9.36 -3.16
CA VAL A 221 8.02 -10.75 -2.80
C VAL A 221 9.26 -10.85 -1.93
N LEU A 222 10.36 -10.20 -2.30
CA LEU A 222 11.61 -10.22 -1.53
C LEU A 222 11.44 -9.59 -0.14
N GLY A 223 10.72 -8.45 -0.05
CA GLY A 223 10.46 -7.80 1.23
C GLY A 223 9.52 -8.62 2.12
N ALA A 224 8.44 -9.16 1.57
CA ALA A 224 7.51 -10.03 2.28
C ALA A 224 8.21 -11.30 2.80
N TRP A 225 9.05 -11.92 1.96
CA TRP A 225 9.85 -13.09 2.33
C TRP A 225 10.84 -12.79 3.46
N SER A 226 11.55 -11.66 3.38
CA SER A 226 12.47 -11.21 4.44
C SER A 226 11.76 -11.00 5.78
N LEU A 227 10.57 -10.39 5.75
CA LEU A 227 9.76 -10.23 6.95
C LEU A 227 9.33 -11.60 7.51
N GLN A 228 8.84 -12.51 6.65
CA GLN A 228 8.37 -13.85 7.05
C GLN A 228 9.46 -14.64 7.77
N ILE A 229 10.69 -14.60 7.25
CA ILE A 229 11.85 -15.19 7.91
C ILE A 229 12.08 -14.54 9.27
N THR A 230 12.11 -13.21 9.33
CA THR A 230 12.34 -12.47 10.59
C THR A 230 11.30 -12.82 11.66
N VAL A 231 10.01 -12.96 11.29
CA VAL A 231 8.96 -13.39 12.22
C VAL A 231 9.21 -14.81 12.71
N ARG A 232 9.54 -15.76 11.82
CA ARG A 232 9.82 -17.14 12.22
C ARG A 232 11.04 -17.24 13.14
N MET A 233 12.10 -16.50 12.84
CA MET A 233 13.31 -16.40 13.67
C MET A 233 12.97 -15.98 15.10
N ILE A 234 12.19 -14.91 15.25
CA ILE A 234 11.83 -14.37 16.57
C ILE A 234 10.83 -15.26 17.29
N THR A 235 9.86 -15.83 16.56
CA THR A 235 8.86 -16.74 17.12
C THR A 235 9.51 -18.01 17.67
N LYS A 236 10.55 -18.53 17.02
CA LYS A 236 11.33 -19.66 17.55
C LYS A 236 12.04 -19.32 18.85
N LEU A 237 12.65 -18.13 18.93
CA LEU A 237 13.43 -17.75 20.11
C LEU A 237 12.55 -17.34 21.30
N ARG A 238 11.43 -16.66 21.07
CA ARG A 238 10.63 -16.00 22.11
C ARG A 238 9.14 -16.38 22.12
N GLY A 239 8.70 -17.32 21.30
CA GLY A 239 7.28 -17.72 21.23
C GLY A 239 6.44 -16.80 20.34
N ASP A 240 5.16 -17.17 20.12
CA ASP A 240 4.28 -16.44 19.20
C ASP A 240 3.51 -15.31 19.90
N TYR A 241 4.11 -14.10 19.94
CA TYR A 241 3.46 -12.86 20.46
C TYR A 241 2.41 -12.28 19.51
N GLN A 242 1.62 -13.16 18.88
CA GLN A 242 0.71 -12.83 17.79
C GLN A 242 1.43 -12.09 16.65
N LEU A 243 2.74 -12.32 16.49
CA LEU A 243 3.58 -11.66 15.48
C LEU A 243 3.11 -12.04 14.08
N ARG A 244 2.67 -13.30 13.93
CA ARG A 244 2.08 -13.80 12.68
C ARG A 244 0.79 -13.06 12.32
N LYS A 245 -0.08 -12.77 13.30
CA LYS A 245 -1.31 -12.00 13.07
C LYS A 245 -1.01 -10.56 12.64
N LYS A 246 -0.04 -9.90 13.30
CA LYS A 246 0.40 -8.54 12.96
C LYS A 246 1.00 -8.46 11.55
N MET A 247 1.85 -9.43 11.21
CA MET A 247 2.38 -9.59 9.85
C MET A 247 1.29 -9.82 8.82
N PHE A 248 0.33 -10.71 9.11
CA PHE A 248 -0.76 -11.02 8.20
C PHE A 248 -1.57 -9.77 7.89
N CYS A 249 -1.92 -8.95 8.89
CA CYS A 249 -2.63 -7.69 8.67
C CYS A 249 -1.83 -6.74 7.75
N LEU A 250 -0.51 -6.62 7.98
CA LEU A 250 0.36 -5.79 7.14
C LEU A 250 0.47 -6.31 5.71
N GLN A 251 0.57 -7.62 5.50
CA GLN A 251 0.65 -8.20 4.16
C GLN A 251 -0.70 -8.12 3.43
N LEU A 252 -1.80 -8.34 4.16
CA LEU A 252 -3.16 -8.25 3.65
C LEU A 252 -3.43 -6.85 3.09
N VAL A 253 -3.08 -5.79 3.81
CA VAL A 253 -3.31 -4.42 3.32
C VAL A 253 -2.52 -4.11 2.06
N VAL A 254 -1.25 -4.53 1.98
CA VAL A 254 -0.44 -4.34 0.77
C VAL A 254 -1.02 -5.12 -0.40
N MET A 255 -1.46 -6.36 -0.16
CA MET A 255 -2.05 -7.22 -1.18
C MET A 255 -3.37 -6.65 -1.70
N LEU A 256 -4.28 -6.27 -0.82
CA LEU A 256 -5.58 -5.71 -1.18
C LEU A 256 -5.43 -4.45 -2.02
N CYS A 257 -4.65 -3.47 -1.56
CA CYS A 257 -4.44 -2.22 -2.30
C CYS A 257 -3.80 -2.42 -3.68
N LYS A 258 -2.85 -3.35 -3.82
CA LYS A 258 -2.20 -3.64 -5.10
C LYS A 258 -3.14 -4.38 -6.05
N LEU A 259 -3.89 -5.36 -5.53
CA LEU A 259 -4.87 -6.11 -6.31
C LEU A 259 -6.02 -5.22 -6.79
N GLN A 260 -6.51 -4.32 -5.93
CA GLN A 260 -7.50 -3.31 -6.28
C GLN A 260 -7.06 -2.47 -7.46
N TYR A 261 -5.84 -1.91 -7.43
CA TYR A 261 -5.37 -1.05 -8.52
C TYR A 261 -5.18 -1.85 -9.83
N LEU A 262 -4.77 -3.11 -9.75
CA LEU A 262 -4.62 -3.96 -10.95
C LEU A 262 -5.96 -4.35 -11.57
N VAL A 263 -6.94 -4.76 -10.75
CA VAL A 263 -8.22 -5.31 -11.22
C VAL A 263 -9.26 -4.24 -11.45
N LEU A 264 -9.47 -3.35 -10.48
CA LEU A 264 -10.55 -2.37 -10.54
C LEU A 264 -10.26 -1.28 -11.55
N TYR A 265 -8.99 -0.92 -11.78
CA TYR A 265 -8.67 0.11 -12.75
C TYR A 265 -9.12 -0.28 -14.16
N ASP A 266 -8.84 -1.52 -14.58
CA ASP A 266 -9.20 -2.05 -15.91
C ASP A 266 -10.71 -2.34 -16.03
N GLN A 267 -11.31 -2.95 -15.00
CA GLN A 267 -12.76 -3.22 -14.99
C GLN A 267 -13.60 -1.94 -15.03
N LEU A 268 -13.17 -0.89 -14.34
CA LEU A 268 -13.85 0.40 -14.35
C LEU A 268 -13.70 1.12 -15.70
N ASP A 269 -12.63 0.88 -16.47
CA ASP A 269 -12.49 1.46 -17.82
C ASP A 269 -13.52 0.88 -18.82
N GLY A 270 -14.04 -0.33 -18.57
CA GLY A 270 -15.12 -0.93 -19.36
C GLY A 270 -16.51 -0.37 -19.08
N ILE A 271 -16.71 0.37 -17.99
CA ILE A 271 -18.02 0.92 -17.59
C ILE A 271 -18.00 2.43 -17.83
N LYS A 272 -18.74 2.93 -18.83
CA LYS A 272 -18.92 4.39 -19.00
C LYS A 272 -19.70 4.98 -17.82
N MET A 273 -19.00 5.52 -16.83
CA MET A 273 -19.62 6.36 -15.77
C MET A 273 -19.37 7.84 -16.07
N GLY A 274 -20.42 8.64 -16.31
CA GLY A 274 -20.25 10.03 -16.71
C GLY A 274 -19.70 10.20 -18.13
N GLY A 275 -19.55 11.45 -18.60
CA GLY A 275 -19.27 11.67 -20.02
C GLY A 275 -18.79 13.05 -20.47
N GLU A 276 -18.85 14.10 -19.65
CA GLU A 276 -18.34 15.42 -20.03
C GLU A 276 -17.67 16.14 -18.84
N TYR A 277 -16.62 16.91 -19.14
CA TYR A 277 -15.95 17.81 -18.20
C TYR A 277 -16.99 18.75 -17.57
N PRO A 278 -16.95 19.04 -16.26
CA PRO A 278 -15.85 18.85 -15.30
C PRO A 278 -15.91 17.56 -14.47
N ILE A 279 -16.99 16.77 -14.57
CA ILE A 279 -17.11 15.48 -13.84
C ILE A 279 -16.90 14.32 -14.79
N ASN A 280 -15.62 14.07 -15.04
CA ASN A 280 -15.14 13.02 -15.90
C ASN A 280 -15.29 11.62 -15.27
N HIS A 281 -15.31 10.60 -16.14
CA HIS A 281 -15.27 9.19 -15.75
C HIS A 281 -14.13 8.86 -14.76
N THR A 282 -12.98 9.49 -14.95
CA THR A 282 -11.80 9.38 -14.09
C THR A 282 -12.12 9.72 -12.62
N ILE A 283 -12.95 10.72 -12.35
CA ILE A 283 -13.28 11.17 -10.99
C ILE A 283 -14.17 10.13 -10.28
N TYR A 284 -15.15 9.56 -11.00
CA TYR A 284 -15.99 8.49 -10.45
C TYR A 284 -15.16 7.25 -10.11
N LYS A 285 -14.30 6.82 -11.04
CA LYS A 285 -13.39 5.69 -10.84
C LYS A 285 -12.47 5.92 -9.64
N GLN A 286 -11.84 7.10 -9.54
CA GLN A 286 -10.99 7.44 -8.41
C GLN A 286 -11.77 7.49 -7.09
N THR A 287 -13.00 8.00 -7.10
CA THR A 287 -13.86 8.06 -5.91
C THR A 287 -14.18 6.65 -5.41
N ILE A 288 -14.60 5.75 -6.30
CA ILE A 288 -14.92 4.36 -5.94
C ILE A 288 -13.70 3.65 -5.35
N ILE A 289 -12.53 3.78 -5.98
CA ILE A 289 -11.28 3.18 -5.49
C ILE A 289 -10.93 3.72 -4.09
N ASN A 290 -11.01 5.03 -3.86
CA ASN A 290 -10.68 5.64 -2.57
C ASN A 290 -11.67 5.26 -1.45
N ILE A 291 -12.96 5.12 -1.76
CA ILE A 291 -13.94 4.59 -0.79
C ILE A 291 -13.59 3.16 -0.41
N LEU A 292 -13.21 2.32 -1.37
CA LEU A 292 -12.84 0.94 -1.08
C LEU A 292 -11.58 0.86 -0.20
N ILE A 293 -10.57 1.68 -0.50
CA ILE A 293 -9.38 1.85 0.36
C ILE A 293 -9.80 2.26 1.78
N LEU A 294 -10.74 3.20 1.94
CA LEU A 294 -11.22 3.63 3.26
C LEU A 294 -11.87 2.48 4.05
N VAL A 295 -12.74 1.71 3.40
CA VAL A 295 -13.38 0.52 4.00
C VAL A 295 -12.31 -0.48 4.45
N GLU A 296 -11.32 -0.75 3.60
CA GLU A 296 -10.23 -1.66 3.94
C GLU A 296 -9.37 -1.16 5.09
N MET A 297 -9.03 0.12 5.14
CA MET A 297 -8.27 0.67 6.27
C MET A 297 -9.03 0.51 7.59
N VAL A 298 -10.37 0.67 7.59
CA VAL A 298 -11.19 0.42 8.79
C VAL A 298 -11.13 -1.06 9.19
N LEU A 299 -11.35 -1.99 8.24
CA LEU A 299 -11.31 -3.43 8.50
C LEU A 299 -9.95 -3.88 9.04
N VAL A 300 -8.86 -3.45 8.40
CA VAL A 300 -7.51 -3.80 8.83
C VAL A 300 -7.19 -3.16 10.18
N SER A 301 -7.59 -1.90 10.44
CA SER A 301 -7.45 -1.27 11.76
C SER A 301 -8.15 -2.07 12.86
N MET A 302 -9.35 -2.63 12.59
CA MET A 302 -10.05 -3.50 13.54
C MET A 302 -9.29 -4.82 13.76
N MET A 303 -8.77 -5.45 12.70
CA MET A 303 -7.96 -6.68 12.81
C MET A 303 -6.67 -6.44 13.60
N VAL A 304 -6.00 -5.31 13.36
CA VAL A 304 -4.80 -4.89 14.07
C VAL A 304 -5.13 -4.65 15.54
N GLN A 305 -6.23 -3.96 15.84
CA GLN A 305 -6.70 -3.75 17.20
C GLN A 305 -6.94 -5.08 17.92
N SER A 306 -7.48 -6.09 17.23
CA SER A 306 -7.61 -7.44 17.78
C SER A 306 -6.25 -8.11 18.02
N ALA A 307 -5.28 -7.92 17.13
CA ALA A 307 -3.91 -8.45 17.27
C ALA A 307 -3.11 -7.80 18.41
N TYR A 308 -3.56 -6.65 18.93
CA TYR A 308 -3.03 -5.98 20.11
C TYR A 308 -3.94 -6.08 21.34
N ARG A 309 -5.01 -6.90 21.29
CA ARG A 309 -5.99 -7.01 22.38
C ARG A 309 -5.38 -7.60 23.66
N THR A 310 -4.50 -8.60 23.52
CA THR A 310 -3.78 -9.17 24.66
C THR A 310 -2.53 -8.32 24.93
N PRO A 311 -2.36 -7.78 26.15
CA PRO A 311 -1.19 -6.98 26.48
C PRO A 311 0.08 -7.80 26.27
N ILE A 312 1.03 -7.23 25.54
CA ILE A 312 2.27 -7.92 25.14
C ILE A 312 3.08 -8.37 26.36
N GLN A 313 3.05 -7.61 27.46
CA GLN A 313 3.73 -7.98 28.70
C GLN A 313 3.21 -9.31 29.26
N VAL A 314 1.88 -9.50 29.31
CA VAL A 314 1.29 -10.78 29.75
C VAL A 314 1.75 -11.94 28.88
N GLN A 315 1.85 -11.74 27.56
CA GLN A 315 2.37 -12.78 26.66
C GLN A 315 3.86 -13.08 26.91
N ILE A 316 4.67 -12.07 27.24
CA ILE A 316 6.09 -12.25 27.59
C ILE A 316 6.21 -13.04 28.90
N ASP A 317 5.40 -12.70 29.89
CA ASP A 317 5.41 -13.34 31.21
C ASP A 317 4.93 -14.80 31.15
N GLU A 318 3.87 -15.09 30.39
CA GLU A 318 3.38 -16.46 30.15
C GLU A 318 4.43 -17.34 29.48
N VAL A 319 5.08 -16.86 28.42
CA VAL A 319 6.12 -17.64 27.73
C VAL A 319 7.36 -17.82 28.60
N ASN A 320 7.75 -16.81 29.38
CA ASN A 320 8.87 -16.95 30.32
C ASN A 320 8.56 -18.02 31.38
N LYS A 321 7.32 -18.06 31.89
CA LYS A 321 6.85 -19.07 32.84
C LYS A 321 6.87 -20.48 32.23
N GLU A 322 6.43 -20.64 30.98
CA GLU A 322 6.44 -21.93 30.28
C GLU A 322 7.88 -22.47 30.07
N LYS A 323 8.83 -21.57 29.75
CA LYS A 323 10.25 -21.91 29.63
C LYS A 323 10.91 -22.31 30.95
N GLU A 324 10.44 -21.75 32.06
CA GLU A 324 10.93 -22.11 33.39
C GLU A 324 10.44 -23.50 33.79
N ILE A 325 9.18 -23.84 33.47
CA ILE A 325 8.59 -25.17 33.71
C ILE A 325 9.29 -26.26 32.87
N THR A 326 9.67 -25.98 31.62
CA THR A 326 10.34 -26.96 30.73
C THR A 326 11.82 -27.19 31.03
N ARG A 327 12.42 -26.42 31.93
CA ARG A 327 13.82 -26.61 32.38
C ARG A 327 13.96 -27.44 33.67
N ILE A 328 12.86 -27.76 34.33
CA ILE A 328 12.80 -28.58 35.55
C ILE A 328 12.56 -30.04 35.15
#